data_AF-A0A6N9V6R9-F1
#
_entry.id   AF-A0A6N9V6R9-F1
#
_cell.length_a   1.000
_cell.length_b   1.000
_cell.length_c   1.000
_cell.angle_alpha   90.00
_cell.angle_beta   90.00
_cell.angle_gamma   90.00
#
_symmetry.space_group_name_H-M   'P 1'
#
loop_
_entity.id
_entity.type
_entity.pdbx_description
1 polymer ?
#
loop_
_entity_poly.entity_id
_entity_poly.type
_entity_poly.pdbx_seq_one_letter_code
_entity_poly.pdbx_strand_id
1 'polypeptide(L)' 'RQGVLLLNAVLTVRAGEANSHKGKGWEKFTDAVIRAVSDRPDPAVFVLWGNYAQKKLPLIDTERHAVV' A
#
# COMPACT_ATOMS: atom_id res chain seq x y z
N ARG A 1 18.89 8.67 -2.25
CA ARG A 1 17.57 8.01 -2.08
C ARG A 1 16.49 8.98 -2.56
N GLN A 2 15.61 8.58 -3.47
CA GLN A 2 14.73 9.50 -4.24
C GLN A 2 13.32 9.72 -3.63
N GLY A 3 13.08 9.33 -2.38
CA GLY A 3 11.77 9.50 -1.74
C GLY A 3 10.68 8.50 -2.16
N VAL A 4 11.06 7.42 -2.86
CA VAL A 4 10.13 6.36 -3.29
C VAL A 4 9.99 5.30 -2.20
N LEU A 5 8.75 5.02 -1.79
CA LEU A 5 8.39 3.89 -0.93
C LEU A 5 7.84 2.75 -1.78
N LEU A 6 8.58 1.64 -1.84
CA LEU A 6 8.11 0.40 -2.46
C LEU A 6 7.48 -0.49 -1.39
N LEU A 7 6.16 -0.62 -1.42
CA LEU A 7 5.39 -1.36 -0.42
C LEU A 7 4.58 -2.49 -1.06
N ASN A 8 4.87 -3.72 -0.65
CA ASN A 8 4.01 -4.86 -0.96
C ASN A 8 2.85 -4.91 0.04
N ALA A 9 1.68 -5.38 -0.39
CA ALA A 9 0.53 -5.53 0.51
C ALA A 9 0.65 -6.72 1.48
N VAL A 10 1.50 -7.70 1.14
CA VAL A 10 1.91 -8.78 2.03
C VAL A 10 3.43 -8.83 1.98
N LEU A 11 4.09 -8.67 3.13
CA LEU A 11 5.54 -8.46 3.16
C LEU A 11 6.37 -9.75 3.13
N THR A 12 5.72 -10.91 3.24
CA THR A 12 6.39 -12.21 3.21
C THR A 12 5.59 -13.22 2.40
N VAL A 13 6.28 -14.18 1.82
CA VAL A 13 5.69 -15.28 1.07
C VAL A 13 6.49 -16.55 1.37
N ARG A 14 5.85 -17.71 1.26
CA ARG A 14 6.55 -19.00 1.35
C ARG A 14 7.13 -19.32 -0.01
N ALA A 15 8.35 -19.87 -0.04
CA ALA A 15 9.03 -20.22 -1.28
C ALA A 15 8.15 -21.15 -2.13
N GLY A 16 7.97 -20.82 -3.41
CA GLY A 16 7.16 -21.59 -4.35
C GLY A 16 5.64 -21.46 -4.19
N GLU A 17 5.14 -20.79 -3.15
CA GLU A 17 3.70 -20.65 -2.87
C GLU A 17 3.27 -19.18 -2.89
N ALA A 18 2.89 -18.69 -4.07
CA ALA A 18 2.36 -17.34 -4.21
C ALA A 18 1.15 -17.11 -3.28
N ASN A 19 1.08 -15.93 -2.66
CA ASN A 19 0.02 -15.53 -1.72
C ASN A 19 -0.14 -16.38 -0.45
N SER A 20 0.85 -17.22 -0.09
CA SER A 20 0.75 -18.11 1.09
C SER A 20 0.49 -17.40 2.43
N HIS A 21 0.83 -16.11 2.53
CA HIS A 21 0.63 -15.28 3.73
C HIS A 21 -0.47 -14.23 3.58
N LYS A 22 -1.26 -14.29 2.51
CA LYS A 22 -2.47 -13.48 2.38
C LYS A 22 -3.43 -13.78 3.55
N GLY A 23 -4.00 -12.74 4.13
CA GLY A 23 -4.93 -12.82 5.26
C GLY A 23 -4.28 -13.12 6.60
N LYS A 24 -2.93 -13.18 6.69
CA LYS A 24 -2.22 -13.45 7.94
C LYS A 24 -1.88 -12.21 8.76
N GLY A 25 -2.36 -11.04 8.34
CA GLY A 25 -2.30 -9.80 9.13
C GLY A 25 -1.35 -8.74 8.61
N TRP A 26 -0.53 -9.05 7.59
CA TRP A 26 0.31 -8.05 6.92
C TRP A 26 -0.51 -6.90 6.35
N GLU A 27 -1.73 -7.19 5.91
CA GLU A 27 -2.67 -6.20 5.40
C GLU A 27 -2.93 -5.07 6.39
N LYS A 28 -3.08 -5.39 7.68
CA LYS A 28 -3.35 -4.38 8.70
C LYS A 28 -2.18 -3.41 8.84
N PHE A 29 -0.97 -3.95 8.78
CA PHE A 29 0.24 -3.15 8.85
C PHE A 29 0.39 -2.26 7.61
N THR A 30 0.27 -2.83 6.41
CA THR A 30 0.42 -2.06 5.16
C THR A 30 -0.67 -1.00 5.03
N ASP A 31 -1.88 -1.28 5.52
CA ASP A 31 -2.98 -0.31 5.53
C ASP A 31 -2.70 0.85 6.50
N ALA A 32 -2.09 0.56 7.65
CA ALA A 32 -1.64 1.61 8.56
C ALA A 32 -0.53 2.47 7.96
N VAL A 33 0.40 1.86 7.20
CA VAL A 33 1.45 2.61 6.48
C VAL A 33 0.84 3.52 5.41
N ILE A 34 -0.13 3.04 4.63
CA ILE A 34 -0.81 3.85 3.60
C ILE A 34 -1.52 5.04 4.24
N ARG A 35 -2.28 4.83 5.32
CA ARG A 35 -2.93 5.92 6.06
C ARG A 35 -1.91 6.92 6.58
N ALA A 36 -0.84 6.46 7.22
CA ALA A 36 0.20 7.33 7.74
C ALA A 36 0.86 8.18 6.64
N VAL A 37 1.02 7.65 5.42
CA VAL A 37 1.52 8.43 4.28
C VAL A 37 0.48 9.43 3.78
N SER A 38 -0.79 9.04 3.71
CA SER A 38 -1.89 9.94 3.32
C SER A 38 -2.15 11.06 4.34
N ASP A 39 -1.86 10.83 5.61
CA ASP A 39 -2.05 11.84 6.66
C ASP A 39 -0.89 12.86 6.69
N ARG A 40 0.19 12.63 5.94
CA ARG A 40 1.31 13.58 5.88
C ARG A 40 0.88 14.90 5.26
N PRO A 41 1.50 16.03 5.66
CA PRO A 41 1.18 17.34 5.09
C PRO A 41 1.55 17.42 3.59
N ASP A 42 2.65 16.77 3.20
CA ASP A 42 3.15 16.81 1.83
C ASP A 42 2.32 15.92 0.90
N PRO A 43 1.87 16.43 -0.26
CA PRO A 43 1.27 15.61 -1.30
C PRO A 43 2.19 14.48 -1.75
N ALA A 44 1.58 13.37 -2.17
CA ALA A 44 2.28 12.18 -2.63
C ALA A 44 1.50 11.56 -3.79
N VAL A 45 2.20 10.78 -4.61
CA VAL A 45 1.58 9.98 -5.69
C VAL A 45 1.53 8.53 -5.24
N PHE A 46 0.33 7.95 -5.22
CA PHE A 46 0.11 6.54 -4.95
C PHE A 46 -0.06 5.78 -6.26
N VAL A 47 0.80 4.81 -6.52
CA VAL A 47 0.70 3.97 -7.72
C VAL A 47 0.09 2.62 -7.32
N LEU A 48 -1.15 2.36 -7.75
CA LEU A 48 -1.94 1.21 -7.35
C LEU A 48 -1.98 0.15 -8.46
N TRP A 49 -0.95 -0.69 -8.53
CA TRP A 49 -0.90 -1.75 -9.53
C TRP A 49 -1.71 -3.00 -9.14
N GLY A 50 -2.73 -3.27 -9.95
CA GLY A 50 -3.58 -4.46 -9.87
C GLY A 50 -4.72 -4.36 -8.85
N ASN A 51 -5.68 -5.29 -8.97
CA ASN A 51 -6.95 -5.26 -8.21
C ASN A 51 -6.76 -5.24 -6.69
N TYR A 52 -5.66 -5.81 -6.18
CA TYR A 52 -5.40 -5.82 -4.75
C TYR A 52 -5.00 -4.44 -4.23
N ALA A 53 -4.12 -3.74 -4.95
CA ALA A 53 -3.69 -2.39 -4.58
C ALA A 53 -4.84 -1.39 -4.74
N GLN A 54 -5.64 -1.52 -5.80
CA GLN A 54 -6.82 -0.67 -6.02
C GLN A 54 -7.84 -0.74 -4.87
N LYS A 55 -7.96 -1.87 -4.18
CA LYS A 55 -8.80 -1.99 -2.96
C LYS A 55 -8.34 -1.11 -1.80
N LYS A 56 -7.12 -0.56 -1.85
CA LYS A 56 -6.59 0.36 -0.84
C LYS A 56 -6.91 1.82 -1.14
N LEU A 57 -7.55 2.12 -2.27
CA LEU A 57 -8.00 3.47 -2.62
C LEU A 57 -8.78 4.18 -1.50
N PRO A 58 -9.69 3.52 -0.74
CA PRO A 58 -10.42 4.18 0.35
C PRO A 58 -9.54 4.62 1.54
N LEU A 59 -8.26 4.27 1.55
CA LEU A 59 -7.29 4.66 2.59
C LEU A 59 -6.52 5.94 2.22
N ILE A 60 -6.76 6.49 1.03
CA ILE A 60 -6.02 7.61 0.46
C ILE A 60 -6.97 8.80 0.33
N ASP A 61 -6.58 9.94 0.86
CA ASP A 61 -7.25 11.21 0.62
C ASP A 61 -6.95 11.70 -0.80
N THR A 62 -7.87 11.44 -1.73
CA THR A 62 -7.72 11.78 -3.14
C THR A 62 -7.91 13.28 -3.45
N GLU A 63 -8.33 14.09 -2.49
CA GLU A 63 -8.36 15.56 -2.66
C GLU A 63 -6.94 16.13 -2.54
N ARG A 64 -6.09 15.48 -1.74
CA ARG A 64 -4.72 15.93 -1.43
C ARG A 64 -3.64 15.17 -2.20
N HIS A 65 -3.90 13.90 -2.54
CA HIS A 65 -2.93 13.00 -3.15
C HIS A 65 -3.38 12.53 -4.54
N ALA A 66 -2.43 12.34 -5.44
CA ALA A 66 -2.70 11.78 -6.76
C ALA A 66 -2.63 10.23 -6.71
N VAL A 67 -3.50 9.57 -7.46
CA VAL A 67 -3.52 8.10 -7.58
C VAL A 67 -3.41 7.71 -9.06
N VAL A 68 -2.54 6.74 -9.35
CA VAL A 68 -2.26 6.20 -10.69
C VAL A 68 -2.48 4.70 -10.73
#